data_AF-A0A523FJH3-F1
#
_entry.id   AF-A0A523FJH3-F1
#
_cell.length_a   1.000
_cell.length_b   1.000
_cell.length_c   1.000
_cell.angle_alpha   90.00
_cell.angle_beta   90.00
_cell.angle_gamma   90.00
#
_symmetry.space_group_name_H-M   'P 1'
#
loop_
_entity.id
_entity.type
_entity.pdbx_description
1 polymer ?
#
loop_
_entity_poly.entity_id
_entity_poly.type
_entity_poly.pdbx_seq_one_letter_code
_entity_poly.pdbx_strand_id
1 'polypeptide(L)'
;MIKLRPALESDQPDIEALLHKALGPDRQTKTAYKFRDGVPPVAELGRVALVDGQLRGTISYWPVRFRKLGAQKTVPVLLLGPLAVDPDHRGEGVGIELMVKTLEVARQLGHRLVILVGDLEYYERVGFHRDGTAKLRLPGPVDQDRVLMINLQGEDFGTLDGKLESIRDELEHGT
;
A
#
# COMPACT_ATOMS: atom_id res chain seq x y z
N MET A 1 12.21 -13.25 -17.69
CA MET A 1 12.38 -13.59 -16.24
C MET A 1 12.17 -12.31 -15.45
N ILE A 2 11.37 -12.35 -14.39
CA ILE A 2 11.15 -11.18 -13.53
C ILE A 2 12.30 -11.10 -12.53
N LYS A 3 12.90 -9.90 -12.40
CA LYS A 3 13.93 -9.61 -11.39
C LYS A 3 13.45 -8.48 -10.49
N LEU A 4 13.29 -8.78 -9.20
CA LEU A 4 12.93 -7.78 -8.20
C LEU A 4 14.16 -7.21 -7.51
N ARG A 5 14.16 -5.90 -7.25
CA ARG A 5 15.17 -5.24 -6.40
C ARG A 5 14.56 -4.06 -5.65
N PRO A 6 15.20 -3.58 -4.56
CA PRO A 6 14.83 -2.30 -3.95
C PRO A 6 14.81 -1.19 -5.01
N ALA A 7 13.86 -0.28 -4.87
CA ALA A 7 13.83 0.95 -5.66
C ALA A 7 15.00 1.85 -5.26
N LEU A 8 15.63 2.46 -6.24
CA LEU A 8 16.70 3.44 -6.07
C LEU A 8 16.18 4.82 -6.44
N GLU A 9 16.81 5.87 -5.92
CA GLU A 9 16.46 7.24 -6.29
C GLU A 9 16.57 7.49 -7.81
N SER A 10 17.55 6.83 -8.46
CA SER A 10 17.73 6.88 -9.91
C SER A 10 16.57 6.29 -10.72
N ASP A 11 15.71 5.46 -10.11
CA ASP A 11 14.54 4.88 -10.79
C ASP A 11 13.35 5.84 -10.82
N GLN A 12 13.39 6.94 -10.06
CA GLN A 12 12.23 7.81 -9.87
C GLN A 12 11.62 8.33 -11.20
N PRO A 13 12.40 8.73 -12.22
CA PRO A 13 11.83 9.12 -13.50
C PRO A 13 11.04 8.00 -14.19
N ASP A 14 11.58 6.77 -14.18
CA ASP A 14 10.94 5.60 -14.80
C ASP A 14 9.72 5.14 -14.01
N ILE A 15 9.77 5.22 -12.68
CA ILE A 15 8.64 4.96 -11.79
C ILE A 15 7.50 5.94 -12.08
N GLU A 16 7.79 7.24 -12.18
CA GLU A 16 6.75 8.23 -12.47
C GLU A 16 6.14 8.05 -13.86
N ALA A 17 6.96 7.74 -14.87
CA ALA A 17 6.49 7.41 -16.21
C ALA A 17 5.57 6.19 -16.20
N LEU A 18 5.97 5.12 -15.49
CA LEU A 18 5.15 3.91 -15.33
C LEU A 18 3.84 4.21 -14.59
N LEU A 19 3.88 4.97 -13.50
CA LEU A 19 2.69 5.33 -12.73
C LEU A 19 1.72 6.16 -13.56
N HIS A 20 2.22 7.09 -14.37
CA HIS A 20 1.41 7.82 -15.34
C HIS A 20 0.75 6.85 -16.32
N LYS A 21 1.54 5.99 -16.98
CA LYS A 21 1.05 5.04 -17.99
C LYS A 21 0.00 4.06 -17.41
N ALA A 22 0.23 3.54 -16.21
CA ALA A 22 -0.58 2.48 -15.63
C ALA A 22 -1.82 3.00 -14.87
N LEU A 23 -1.73 4.14 -14.20
CA LEU A 23 -2.75 4.64 -13.27
C LEU A 23 -3.37 5.98 -13.68
N GLY A 24 -2.84 6.62 -14.71
CA GLY A 24 -3.28 7.92 -15.20
C GLY A 24 -2.77 9.13 -14.38
N PRO A 25 -3.03 10.35 -14.89
CA PRO A 25 -2.58 11.59 -14.25
C PRO A 25 -3.33 11.90 -12.95
N ASP A 26 -4.63 11.58 -12.87
CA ASP A 26 -5.49 11.97 -11.74
C ASP A 26 -5.32 11.10 -10.49
N ARG A 27 -4.38 10.15 -10.50
CA ARG A 27 -4.13 9.24 -9.36
C ARG A 27 -3.90 9.99 -8.04
N GLN A 28 -3.32 11.19 -8.10
CA GLN A 28 -3.01 12.03 -6.95
C GLN A 28 -4.25 12.57 -6.23
N THR A 29 -5.42 12.57 -6.88
CA THR A 29 -6.69 13.01 -6.28
C THR A 29 -7.32 11.96 -5.38
N LYS A 30 -6.87 10.71 -5.46
CA LYS A 30 -7.42 9.58 -4.71
C LYS A 30 -7.15 9.73 -3.22
N THR A 31 -8.11 9.32 -2.39
CA THR A 31 -8.02 9.34 -0.92
C THR A 31 -6.72 8.72 -0.37
N ALA A 32 -6.23 7.62 -0.96
CA ALA A 32 -4.97 6.98 -0.56
C ALA A 32 -3.73 7.87 -0.76
N TYR A 33 -3.75 8.85 -1.68
CA TYR A 33 -2.65 9.78 -1.89
C TYR A 33 -2.58 10.89 -0.82
N LYS A 34 -3.69 11.17 -0.12
CA LYS A 34 -3.73 12.18 0.94
C LYS A 34 -2.84 11.83 2.13
N PHE A 35 -2.63 10.53 2.39
CA PHE A 35 -1.72 10.06 3.44
C PHE A 35 -0.23 10.31 3.15
N ARG A 36 0.10 10.75 1.94
CA ARG A 36 1.47 10.87 1.45
C ARG A 36 2.03 12.28 1.57
N ASP A 37 1.17 13.28 1.84
CA ASP A 37 1.58 14.66 1.94
C ASP A 37 2.54 14.87 3.13
N GLY A 38 3.77 15.30 2.83
CA GLY A 38 4.84 15.44 3.81
C GLY A 38 5.31 14.14 4.46
N VAL A 39 4.91 12.98 3.95
CA VAL A 39 5.23 11.65 4.51
C VAL A 39 6.04 10.84 3.49
N PRO A 40 7.31 10.52 3.77
CA PRO A 40 8.09 9.66 2.89
C PRO A 40 7.54 8.22 2.88
N PRO A 41 7.68 7.50 1.76
CA PRO A 41 7.37 6.07 1.73
C PRO A 41 8.32 5.27 2.64
N VAL A 42 7.93 4.06 3.03
CA VAL A 42 8.78 3.12 3.76
C VAL A 42 9.85 2.57 2.81
N ALA A 43 11.08 3.07 2.94
CA ALA A 43 12.18 2.83 2.00
C ALA A 43 12.50 1.34 1.83
N GLU A 44 12.44 0.57 2.91
CA GLU A 44 12.75 -0.86 2.95
C GLU A 44 11.75 -1.72 2.15
N LEU A 45 10.56 -1.18 1.87
CA LEU A 45 9.48 -1.87 1.16
C LEU A 45 9.32 -1.41 -0.29
N GLY A 46 9.94 -0.29 -0.69
CA GLY A 46 9.94 0.18 -2.07
C GLY A 46 10.69 -0.77 -2.99
N ARG A 47 10.04 -1.28 -4.03
CA ARG A 47 10.65 -2.21 -4.99
C ARG A 47 10.24 -1.95 -6.42
N VAL A 48 11.15 -2.29 -7.33
CA VAL A 48 10.90 -2.31 -8.77
C VAL A 48 11.06 -3.73 -9.32
N ALA A 49 10.30 -4.04 -10.36
CA ALA A 49 10.38 -5.26 -11.13
C ALA A 49 10.96 -4.97 -12.52
N LEU A 50 12.00 -5.72 -12.87
CA LEU A 50 12.65 -5.66 -14.17
C LEU A 50 12.25 -6.89 -14.99
N VAL A 51 11.80 -6.67 -16.23
CA VAL A 51 11.57 -7.71 -17.24
C VAL A 51 12.41 -7.34 -18.45
N ASP A 52 13.27 -8.26 -18.89
CA ASP A 52 14.25 -8.05 -19.97
C ASP A 52 15.11 -6.79 -19.78
N GLY A 53 15.45 -6.52 -18.52
CA GLY A 53 16.27 -5.36 -18.11
C GLY A 53 15.51 -4.04 -18.01
N GLN A 54 14.21 -4.00 -18.34
CA GLN A 54 13.40 -2.78 -18.28
C GLN A 54 12.47 -2.76 -17.07
N LEU A 55 12.28 -1.60 -16.47
CA LEU A 55 11.37 -1.42 -15.34
C LEU A 55 9.92 -1.57 -15.83
N ARG A 56 9.27 -2.65 -15.41
CA ARG A 56 7.88 -2.98 -15.78
C ARG A 56 6.92 -3.01 -14.60
N GLY A 57 7.43 -2.88 -13.38
CA GLY A 57 6.58 -2.84 -12.20
C GLY A 57 7.21 -2.06 -11.06
N THR A 58 6.37 -1.49 -10.20
CA THR A 58 6.78 -0.80 -8.98
C THR A 58 5.75 -0.98 -7.88
N ILE A 59 6.20 -1.05 -6.64
CA ILE A 59 5.36 -1.07 -5.45
C ILE A 59 5.99 -0.23 -4.34
N SER A 60 5.17 0.55 -3.66
CA SER A 60 5.57 1.34 -2.49
C SER A 60 4.52 1.29 -1.38
N TYR A 61 4.95 1.61 -0.17
CA TYR A 61 4.15 1.57 1.05
C TYR A 61 4.31 2.88 1.83
N TRP A 62 3.23 3.33 2.47
CA TRP A 62 3.23 4.50 3.34
C TRP A 62 2.94 4.10 4.77
N PRO A 63 3.65 4.68 5.76
CA PRO A 63 3.29 4.51 7.15
C PRO A 63 2.01 5.27 7.45
N VAL A 64 1.02 4.60 8.05
CA VAL A 64 -0.22 5.20 8.54
C VAL A 64 -0.52 4.66 9.93
N ARG A 65 -1.54 5.22 10.58
CA ARG A 65 -1.99 4.78 11.90
C ARG A 65 -3.44 4.40 11.89
N PHE A 66 -3.78 3.34 12.61
CA PHE A 66 -5.17 3.01 12.91
C PHE A 66 -5.52 3.49 14.32
N ARG A 67 -6.57 4.30 14.44
CA ARG A 67 -7.20 4.67 15.71
C ARG A 67 -8.54 3.96 15.83
N LYS A 68 -8.61 2.99 16.74
CA LYS A 68 -9.87 2.36 17.14
C LYS A 68 -10.82 3.38 17.77
N LEU A 69 -12.12 3.25 17.50
CA LEU A 69 -13.14 4.13 18.08
C LEU A 69 -13.05 4.10 19.63
N GLY A 70 -12.97 5.29 20.24
CA GLY A 70 -12.83 5.46 21.69
C GLY A 70 -11.42 5.17 22.25
N ALA A 71 -10.46 4.77 21.42
CA ALA A 71 -9.09 4.52 21.86
C ALA A 71 -8.23 5.79 21.80
N GLN A 72 -7.41 5.97 22.84
CA GLN A 72 -6.44 7.07 22.92
C GLN A 72 -5.16 6.77 22.12
N LYS A 73 -4.74 5.51 22.09
CA LYS A 73 -3.53 5.07 21.37
C LYS A 73 -3.88 4.62 19.95
N THR A 74 -2.90 4.79 19.07
CA THR A 74 -2.93 4.31 17.69
C THR A 74 -2.10 3.03 17.54
N VAL A 75 -2.36 2.29 16.47
CA VAL A 75 -1.58 1.12 16.05
C VAL A 75 -0.89 1.44 14.71
N PRO A 76 0.41 1.14 14.54
CA PRO A 76 1.09 1.28 13.26
C PRO A 76 0.52 0.34 12.19
N VAL A 77 0.24 0.87 11.01
CA VAL A 77 -0.30 0.14 9.86
C VAL A 77 0.44 0.57 8.60
N LEU A 78 0.57 -0.32 7.62
CA LEU A 78 1.06 0.02 6.30
C LEU A 78 -0.09 0.27 5.33
N LEU A 79 -0.01 1.34 4.56
CA LEU A 79 -0.86 1.57 3.39
C LEU A 79 -0.08 1.16 2.13
N LEU A 80 -0.50 0.07 1.48
CA LEU A 80 0.08 -0.38 0.21
C LEU A 80 -0.48 0.48 -0.92
N GLY A 81 0.42 1.01 -1.74
CA GLY A 81 0.09 1.65 -2.99
C GLY A 81 0.88 2.93 -3.18
N PRO A 82 1.34 3.23 -4.41
CA PRO A 82 0.84 2.60 -5.62
C PRO A 82 1.54 1.26 -5.88
N LEU A 83 0.77 0.33 -6.44
CA LEU A 83 1.26 -0.81 -7.18
C LEU A 83 0.94 -0.53 -8.65
N ALA A 84 1.95 -0.57 -9.50
CA ALA A 84 1.79 -0.38 -10.93
C ALA A 84 2.59 -1.42 -11.70
N VAL A 85 1.99 -1.90 -12.79
CA VAL A 85 2.60 -2.80 -13.76
C VAL A 85 2.36 -2.20 -15.14
N ASP A 86 3.35 -2.31 -16.01
CA ASP A 86 3.26 -1.86 -17.40
C ASP A 86 2.02 -2.52 -18.05
N PRO A 87 1.07 -1.73 -18.59
CA PRO A 87 -0.12 -2.26 -19.22
C PRO A 87 0.15 -3.30 -20.30
N ASP A 88 1.27 -3.18 -21.01
CA ASP A 88 1.66 -4.09 -22.10
C ASP A 88 2.17 -5.45 -21.58
N HIS A 89 2.42 -5.57 -20.27
CA HIS A 89 2.96 -6.76 -19.60
C HIS A 89 2.00 -7.26 -18.49
N ARG A 90 0.70 -6.94 -18.61
CA ARG A 90 -0.33 -7.45 -17.70
C ARG A 90 -0.49 -8.95 -17.86
N GLY A 91 -0.81 -9.64 -16.77
CA GLY A 91 -1.00 -11.09 -16.78
C GLY A 91 0.27 -11.92 -16.63
N GLU A 92 1.45 -11.31 -16.68
CA GLU A 92 2.75 -11.99 -16.52
C GLU A 92 3.15 -12.26 -15.06
N GLY A 93 2.30 -11.90 -14.09
CA GLY A 93 2.55 -12.15 -12.66
C GLY A 93 3.39 -11.09 -11.94
N VAL A 94 3.90 -10.07 -12.63
CA VAL A 94 4.78 -9.01 -12.06
C VAL A 94 4.22 -8.40 -10.77
N GLY A 95 2.96 -7.97 -10.76
CA GLY A 95 2.36 -7.34 -9.58
C GLY A 95 2.16 -8.30 -8.42
N ILE A 96 1.88 -9.58 -8.70
CA ILE A 96 1.78 -10.62 -7.67
C ILE A 96 3.15 -10.88 -7.04
N GLU A 97 4.21 -11.00 -7.86
CA GLU A 97 5.56 -11.23 -7.36
C GLU A 97 6.07 -10.05 -6.51
N LEU A 98 5.79 -8.82 -6.93
CA LEU A 98 6.06 -7.61 -6.15
C LEU A 98 5.40 -7.69 -4.77
N MET A 99 4.08 -7.96 -4.72
CA MET A 99 3.35 -8.04 -3.46
C MET A 99 3.83 -9.18 -2.57
N VAL A 100 3.99 -10.39 -3.11
CA VAL A 100 4.50 -11.54 -2.33
C VAL A 100 5.85 -11.19 -1.69
N LYS A 101 6.77 -10.59 -2.47
CA LYS A 101 8.08 -10.26 -1.96
C LYS A 101 8.04 -9.16 -0.90
N THR A 102 7.27 -8.10 -1.09
CA THR A 102 7.23 -6.99 -0.14
C THR A 102 6.41 -7.30 1.11
N LEU A 103 5.38 -8.14 1.02
CA LEU A 103 4.65 -8.63 2.21
C LEU A 103 5.53 -9.52 3.08
N GLU A 104 6.38 -10.36 2.46
CA GLU A 104 7.40 -11.14 3.19
C GLU A 104 8.36 -10.21 3.95
N VAL A 105 8.90 -9.19 3.27
CA VAL A 105 9.82 -8.22 3.87
C VAL A 105 9.12 -7.42 4.98
N ALA A 106 7.88 -6.97 4.76
CA ALA A 106 7.10 -6.27 5.78
C ALA A 106 6.89 -7.14 7.03
N ARG A 107 6.63 -8.43 6.85
CA ARG A 107 6.52 -9.39 7.95
C ARG A 107 7.84 -9.53 8.72
N GLN A 108 8.96 -9.61 8.01
CA GLN A 108 10.31 -9.71 8.62
C GLN A 108 10.68 -8.44 9.41
N LEU A 109 10.22 -7.27 8.97
CA LEU A 109 10.39 -5.99 9.67
C LEU A 109 9.42 -5.80 10.85
N GLY A 110 8.56 -6.78 11.14
CA GLY A 110 7.64 -6.74 12.28
C GLY A 110 6.36 -5.96 12.04
N HIS A 111 6.06 -5.55 10.80
CA HIS A 111 4.74 -5.02 10.47
C HIS A 111 3.67 -6.10 10.65
N ARG A 112 2.48 -5.68 11.10
CA ARG A 112 1.39 -6.59 11.48
C ARG A 112 0.18 -6.51 10.55
N LEU A 113 -0.11 -5.33 10.01
CA LEU A 113 -1.30 -5.05 9.23
C LEU A 113 -0.95 -4.20 8.00
N VAL A 114 -1.44 -4.62 6.85
CA VAL A 114 -1.38 -3.85 5.60
C VAL A 114 -2.79 -3.60 5.10
N ILE A 115 -3.06 -2.38 4.66
CA ILE A 115 -4.34 -1.96 4.10
C ILE A 115 -4.10 -1.38 2.71
N LEU A 116 -5.09 -1.52 1.82
CA LEU A 116 -5.08 -0.86 0.51
C LEU A 116 -6.50 -0.50 0.06
N VAL A 117 -6.57 0.30 -1.00
CA VAL A 117 -7.82 0.58 -1.73
C VAL A 117 -7.68 0.04 -3.15
N GLY A 118 -8.42 -1.01 -3.51
CA GLY A 118 -8.27 -1.70 -4.80
C GLY A 118 -9.29 -2.83 -5.01
N ASP A 119 -9.16 -3.54 -6.13
CA ASP A 119 -10.16 -4.52 -6.57
C ASP A 119 -9.92 -5.90 -5.94
N LEU A 120 -10.90 -6.40 -5.17
CA LEU A 120 -10.78 -7.62 -4.36
C LEU A 120 -10.30 -8.83 -5.19
N GLU A 121 -10.86 -9.03 -6.38
CA GLU A 121 -10.54 -10.14 -7.30
C GLU A 121 -9.03 -10.24 -7.62
N TYR A 122 -8.33 -9.10 -7.63
CA TYR A 122 -6.91 -9.06 -7.87
C TYR A 122 -6.09 -9.33 -6.60
N TYR A 123 -6.45 -8.70 -5.49
CA TYR A 123 -5.67 -8.72 -4.25
C TYR A 123 -5.93 -9.95 -3.38
N GLU A 124 -7.08 -10.61 -3.51
CA GLU A 124 -7.39 -11.86 -2.80
C GLU A 124 -6.41 -12.98 -3.16
N ARG A 125 -5.82 -12.92 -4.36
CA ARG A 125 -4.79 -13.86 -4.84
C ARG A 125 -3.53 -13.89 -3.98
N VAL A 126 -3.28 -12.83 -3.20
CA VAL A 126 -2.16 -12.76 -2.24
C VAL A 126 -2.64 -12.67 -0.79
N GLY A 127 -3.93 -12.95 -0.54
CA GLY A 127 -4.51 -13.06 0.79
C GLY A 127 -5.13 -11.79 1.36
N PHE A 128 -5.30 -10.73 0.57
CA PHE A 128 -6.11 -9.58 1.02
C PHE A 128 -7.59 -9.93 1.06
N HIS A 129 -8.30 -9.39 2.03
CA HIS A 129 -9.74 -9.58 2.18
C HIS A 129 -10.40 -8.30 2.72
N ARG A 130 -11.73 -8.23 2.64
CA ARG A 130 -12.53 -7.14 3.22
C ARG A 130 -12.98 -7.42 4.66
N ASP A 131 -12.78 -8.64 5.15
CA ASP A 131 -13.27 -9.01 6.49
C ASP A 131 -12.62 -8.11 7.54
N GLY A 132 -13.45 -7.39 8.28
CA GLY A 132 -13.03 -6.43 9.30
C GLY A 132 -12.89 -4.98 8.83
N THR A 133 -12.95 -4.66 7.53
CA THR A 133 -12.78 -3.28 7.03
C THR A 133 -14.07 -2.47 6.95
N ALA A 134 -15.25 -3.08 7.09
CA ALA A 134 -16.55 -2.43 6.90
C ALA A 134 -16.80 -1.19 7.79
N LYS A 135 -16.11 -1.08 8.93
CA LYS A 135 -16.20 0.07 9.85
C LYS A 135 -14.94 0.95 9.86
N LEU A 136 -14.00 0.68 8.97
CA LEU A 136 -12.78 1.44 8.83
C LEU A 136 -13.03 2.71 8.03
N ARG A 137 -12.73 3.86 8.64
CA ARG A 137 -12.88 5.16 7.99
C ARG A 137 -11.55 5.64 7.42
N LEU A 138 -11.56 6.05 6.16
CA LEU A 138 -10.46 6.73 5.48
C LEU A 138 -10.82 8.22 5.27
N PRO A 139 -9.84 9.12 5.08
CA PRO A 139 -10.09 10.54 4.90
C PRO A 139 -10.72 10.87 3.54
N GLY A 140 -12.02 11.21 3.55
CA GLY A 140 -12.78 11.57 2.36
C GLY A 140 -13.50 10.37 1.73
N PRO A 141 -14.08 10.53 0.54
CA PRO A 141 -14.85 9.47 -0.10
C PRO A 141 -13.94 8.29 -0.48
N VAL A 142 -14.38 7.09 -0.12
CA VAL A 142 -13.77 5.84 -0.54
C VAL A 142 -14.88 4.82 -0.76
N ASP A 143 -14.72 4.01 -1.79
CA ASP A 143 -15.55 2.82 -1.97
C ASP A 143 -15.15 1.77 -0.93
N GLN A 144 -16.05 1.48 0.00
CA GLN A 144 -15.78 0.57 1.13
C GLN A 144 -15.55 -0.88 0.67
N ASP A 145 -16.16 -1.30 -0.45
CA ASP A 145 -15.94 -2.65 -0.99
C ASP A 145 -14.53 -2.85 -1.54
N ARG A 146 -13.80 -1.74 -1.74
CA ARG A 146 -12.41 -1.73 -2.21
C ARG A 146 -11.41 -1.55 -1.09
N VAL A 147 -11.84 -1.37 0.16
CA VAL A 147 -10.94 -1.27 1.32
C VAL A 147 -10.59 -2.67 1.80
N LEU A 148 -9.36 -3.09 1.56
CA LEU A 148 -8.89 -4.44 1.84
C LEU A 148 -7.78 -4.44 2.87
N MET A 149 -7.66 -5.54 3.61
CA MET A 149 -6.61 -5.74 4.61
C MET A 149 -5.97 -7.13 4.48
N ILE A 150 -4.76 -7.26 5.03
CA ILE A 150 -4.09 -8.54 5.27
C ILE A 150 -3.32 -8.49 6.59
N ASN A 151 -3.45 -9.56 7.38
CA ASN A 151 -2.71 -9.75 8.63
C ASN A 151 -1.40 -10.49 8.34
N LEU A 152 -0.27 -9.92 8.77
CA LEU A 152 1.05 -10.47 8.46
C LEU A 152 1.58 -11.44 9.52
N GLN A 153 1.09 -11.40 10.76
CA GLN A 153 1.63 -12.18 11.88
C GLN A 153 0.65 -13.23 12.42
N GLY A 154 -0.39 -13.58 11.67
CA GLY A 154 -1.41 -14.55 12.10
C GLY A 154 -2.29 -14.07 13.26
N GLU A 155 -2.19 -12.80 13.63
CA GLU A 155 -3.07 -12.16 14.60
C GLU A 155 -4.45 -11.91 13.99
N ASP A 156 -5.49 -12.09 14.80
CA ASP A 156 -6.84 -11.64 14.47
C ASP A 156 -7.04 -10.20 14.95
N PHE A 157 -7.04 -9.26 13.99
CA PHE A 157 -7.36 -7.85 14.24
C PHE A 157 -8.87 -7.61 14.43
N GLY A 158 -9.71 -8.61 14.18
CA GLY A 158 -11.16 -8.51 14.21
C GLY A 158 -11.69 -7.41 13.30
N THR A 159 -12.76 -6.75 13.73
CA THR A 159 -13.27 -5.57 13.03
C THR A 159 -12.46 -4.32 13.36
N LEU A 160 -11.94 -3.67 12.31
CA LEU A 160 -11.27 -2.38 12.37
C LEU A 160 -12.29 -1.23 12.49
N ASP A 161 -12.99 -1.14 13.63
CA ASP A 161 -13.93 -0.06 13.93
C ASP A 161 -13.17 1.20 14.38
N GLY A 162 -13.01 2.17 13.48
CA GLY A 162 -12.15 3.32 13.73
C GLY A 162 -11.81 4.10 12.47
N LYS A 163 -10.66 4.79 12.50
CA LYS A 163 -10.17 5.57 11.36
C LYS A 163 -8.68 5.36 11.11
N LEU A 164 -8.28 5.47 9.85
CA LEU A 164 -6.89 5.68 9.47
C LEU A 164 -6.51 7.15 9.58
N GLU A 165 -5.33 7.40 10.13
CA GLU A 165 -4.75 8.72 10.35
C GLU A 165 -3.38 8.80 9.65
N SER A 166 -3.02 9.99 9.16
CA SER A 166 -1.67 10.24 8.68
C SER A 166 -0.70 10.22 9.85
N ILE A 167 0.56 9.83 9.61
CA ILE A 167 1.55 9.92 10.69
C ILE A 167 1.90 11.37 11.06
N ARG A 168 1.60 12.34 10.18
CA ARG A 168 1.80 13.76 10.42
C ARG A 168 0.87 14.32 11.51
N ASP A 169 -0.35 13.81 11.61
CA ASP A 169 -1.40 14.36 12.48
C ASP A 169 -1.04 14.31 13.98
N GLU A 170 -0.08 13.47 14.37
CA GLU A 170 0.41 13.34 15.76
C GLU A 170 1.43 14.45 16.13
N LEU A 171 2.16 14.99 15.16
CA LEU A 171 3.14 16.07 15.40
C LEU A 171 2.46 17.41 15.69
N GLU A 172 1.24 17.62 15.21
CA GLU A 172 0.49 18.87 15.38
C GLU A 172 -0.36 18.91 16.66
N HIS A 173 -0.61 17.77 17.31
CA HIS A 173 -1.39 17.67 18.57
C HIS A 173 -0.53 17.40 19.82
N GLY A 174 0.80 17.40 19.67
CA GLY A 174 1.76 17.33 20.77
C GLY A 174 2.28 18.72 21.13
N THR A 175 1.45 19.54 21.77
CA THR A 175 1.89 20.74 22.51
C THR A 175 1.05 20.93 23.75
#